data_AF-A0A6N2S669-F1
#
_entry.id   AF-A0A6N2S669-F1
#
_cell.length_a   1.000
_cell.length_b   1.000
_cell.length_c   1.000
_cell.angle_alpha   90.00
_cell.angle_beta   90.00
_cell.angle_gamma   90.00
#
_symmetry.space_group_name_H-M   'P 1'
#
loop_
_entity.id
_entity.type
_entity.pdbx_description
1 polymer ?
#
loop_
_entity_poly.entity_id
_entity_poly.type
_entity_poly.pdbx_seq_one_letter_code
_entity_poly.pdbx_strand_id
1 'polypeptide(L)' 'MKKLGRPTDAPKTIVKRARMSEDDIKKLQKCCDVLHVTASDAIRMGIQELYYNKVRHKP' A
#
# COMPACT_ATOMS: atom_id res chain seq x y z
N MET A 1 10.74 -7.50 26.48
CA MET A 1 9.81 -8.12 25.52
C MET A 1 9.23 -7.04 24.62
N LYS A 2 9.36 -7.14 23.29
CA LYS A 2 8.73 -6.19 22.35
C LYS A 2 7.21 -6.34 22.48
N LYS A 3 6.51 -5.27 22.88
CA LYS A 3 5.04 -5.23 22.83
C LYS A 3 4.64 -5.27 21.36
N LEU A 4 4.23 -6.45 20.86
CA LEU A 4 3.40 -6.51 19.65
C LEU A 4 2.13 -5.69 19.97
N GLY A 5 1.62 -4.94 19.00
CA GLY A 5 0.36 -4.22 19.17
C GLY A 5 -0.83 -5.19 19.31
N ARG A 6 -1.96 -4.87 18.67
CA ARG A 6 -3.08 -5.82 18.61
C ARG A 6 -2.60 -7.16 18.05
N PRO A 7 -2.88 -8.30 18.69
CA PRO A 7 -2.55 -9.62 18.16
C PRO A 7 -3.11 -9.75 16.74
N THR A 8 -2.25 -10.13 15.79
CA THR A 8 -2.61 -10.31 14.38
C THR A 8 -1.74 -11.40 13.77
N ASP A 9 -2.34 -12.28 12.98
CA ASP A 9 -1.63 -13.36 12.27
C ASP A 9 -0.91 -12.86 11.01
N ALA A 10 -1.18 -11.62 10.59
CA ALA A 10 -0.57 -10.97 9.43
C ALA A 10 0.11 -9.64 9.83
N PRO A 11 1.15 -9.68 10.67
CA PRO A 11 1.79 -8.47 11.17
C PRO A 11 2.52 -7.73 10.04
N LYS A 12 2.10 -6.49 9.77
CA LYS A 12 2.71 -5.60 8.76
C LYS A 12 3.96 -4.92 9.35
N THR A 13 5.04 -5.67 9.55
CA THR A 13 6.25 -5.21 10.26
C THR A 13 7.30 -4.50 9.38
N ILE A 14 7.17 -4.62 8.05
CA ILE A 14 8.15 -4.09 7.10
C ILE A 14 7.74 -2.69 6.66
N VAL A 15 8.64 -1.71 6.84
CA VAL A 15 8.49 -0.35 6.31
C VAL A 15 9.26 -0.22 5.01
N LYS A 16 8.60 0.25 3.96
CA LYS A 16 9.22 0.65 2.70
C LYS A 16 8.96 2.14 2.46
N ARG A 17 9.98 2.85 1.99
CA ARG A 17 9.94 4.29 1.70
C ARG A 17 10.16 4.50 0.21
N ALA A 18 9.41 5.42 -0.38
CA ALA A 18 9.57 5.85 -1.76
C ALA A 18 9.68 7.38 -1.79
N ARG A 19 10.48 7.91 -2.73
CA ARG A 19 10.45 9.32 -3.08
C ARG A 19 9.29 9.53 -4.05
N MET A 20 8.53 10.59 -3.86
CA MET A 20 7.32 10.89 -4.62
C MET A 20 7.33 12.36 -5.04
N SER A 21 6.82 12.65 -6.23
CA SER A 21 6.53 14.02 -6.64
C SER A 21 5.28 14.56 -5.93
N GLU A 22 5.06 15.87 -6.00
CA GLU A 22 3.81 16.46 -5.51
C GLU A 22 2.58 15.89 -6.21
N ASP A 23 2.69 15.61 -7.51
CA ASP A 23 1.61 15.05 -8.32
C ASP A 23 1.29 13.60 -7.94
N ASP A 24 2.28 12.81 -7.53
CA ASP A 24 2.06 11.47 -6.97
C ASP A 24 1.28 11.53 -5.65
N ILE A 25 1.66 12.47 -4.77
CA ILE A 25 0.97 12.66 -3.48
C ILE A 25 -0.48 13.11 -3.70
N LYS A 26 -0.74 14.02 -4.64
CA LYS A 26 -2.11 14.44 -4.99
C LYS A 26 -2.97 13.26 -5.45
N LYS A 27 -2.45 12.40 -6.32
CA LYS A 27 -3.18 11.19 -6.76
C LYS A 27 -3.42 10.24 -5.60
N LEU A 28 -2.40 9.98 -4.77
CA LEU A 28 -2.53 9.10 -3.60
C LEU A 28 -3.62 9.61 -2.64
N GLN A 29 -3.66 10.92 -2.40
CA GLN A 29 -4.65 11.53 -1.52
C GLN A 29 -6.05 11.40 -2.11
N LYS A 30 -6.21 11.63 -3.42
CA LYS A 30 -7.48 11.41 -4.11
C LYS A 30 -7.95 9.95 -4.01
N CYS A 31 -7.05 8.97 -4.13
CA CYS A 31 -7.38 7.58 -3.90
C CYS A 31 -7.87 7.32 -2.47
N CYS A 32 -7.23 7.91 -1.46
CA CYS A 32 -7.65 7.77 -0.07
C CYS A 32 -9.05 8.35 0.15
N ASP A 33 -9.31 9.54 -0.39
CA ASP A 33 -10.59 10.25 -0.19
C ASP A 33 -11.76 9.54 -0.87
N VAL A 34 -11.56 9.06 -2.11
CA VAL A 34 -12.63 8.42 -2.90
C VAL A 34 -12.91 6.99 -2.43
N LEU A 35 -11.88 6.24 -2.03
CA LEU A 35 -12.02 4.83 -1.64
C LEU A 35 -12.19 4.66 -0.12
N HIS A 36 -12.09 5.74 0.66
CA HIS A 36 -12.13 5.72 2.12
C HIS A 36 -11.10 4.76 2.74
N VAL A 37 -9.87 4.79 2.22
CA VAL A 37 -8.76 3.92 2.66
C VAL A 37 -7.58 4.74 3.17
N THR A 38 -6.69 4.10 3.93
CA THR A 38 -5.42 4.72 4.30
C THR A 38 -4.46 4.77 3.11
N ALA A 39 -3.50 5.70 3.12
CA ALA A 39 -2.43 5.76 2.12
C ALA A 39 -1.67 4.44 1.98
N SER A 40 -1.46 3.75 3.11
CA SER A 40 -0.80 2.44 3.11
C SER A 40 -1.64 1.36 2.42
N ASP A 41 -2.96 1.42 2.52
CA ASP A 41 -3.84 0.47 1.83
C ASP A 41 -3.95 0.79 0.34
N ALA A 42 -4.05 2.08 -0.03
CA ALA A 42 -3.99 2.51 -1.43
C ALA A 42 -2.72 2.02 -2.14
N ILE A 43 -1.54 2.20 -1.51
CA ILE A 43 -0.26 1.71 -2.07
C ILE A 43 -0.27 0.19 -2.21
N ARG A 44 -0.78 -0.56 -1.21
CA ARG A 44 -0.87 -2.01 -1.29
C ARG A 44 -1.81 -2.48 -2.40
N MET A 45 -2.96 -1.82 -2.57
CA MET A 45 -3.88 -2.13 -3.67
C MET A 45 -3.20 -1.93 -5.04
N GLY A 46 -2.47 -0.82 -5.22
CA GLY A 46 -1.69 -0.60 -6.44
C GLY A 46 -0.62 -1.67 -6.69
N ILE A 47 0.06 -2.15 -5.64
CA ILE A 47 1.04 -3.25 -5.76
C ILE A 47 0.34 -4.56 -6.17
N GLN A 48 -0.81 -4.88 -5.58
CA GLN A 48 -1.57 -6.09 -5.94
C GLN A 48 -2.03 -6.03 -7.39
N GLU A 49 -2.58 -4.90 -7.83
CA GLU A 49 -3.01 -4.65 -9.20
C GLU A 49 -1.85 -4.84 -10.19
N LEU A 50 -0.70 -4.22 -9.92
CA LEU A 50 0.51 -4.36 -10.74
C LEU A 50 0.95 -5.83 -10.80
N TYR A 51 0.97 -6.52 -9.66
CA TYR A 51 1.39 -7.91 -9.58
C TYR A 51 0.46 -8.83 -10.38
N TYR A 52 -0.84 -8.79 -10.14
CA TYR A 52 -1.80 -9.69 -10.80
C TYR A 52 -1.90 -9.44 -12.29
N ASN A 53 -1.94 -8.17 -12.70
CA ASN A 53 -2.28 -7.80 -14.07
C ASN A 53 -1.05 -7.60 -14.97
N LYS A 54 0.15 -7.39 -14.40
CA LYS A 54 1.37 -7.16 -15.19
C LYS A 54 2.51 -8.15 -14.92
N VAL A 55 2.48 -8.91 -13.82
CA VAL A 55 3.59 -9.81 -13.44
C VAL A 55 3.17 -11.27 -13.41
N ARG A 56 2.11 -11.63 -12.67
CA ARG A 56 1.71 -13.02 -12.41
C ARG A 56 1.29 -13.78 -13.67
N HIS A 57 0.76 -13.07 -14.66
CA HIS A 57 0.31 -13.64 -15.94
C HIS A 57 1.21 -13.23 -17.11
N LYS A 58 2.47 -12.83 -16.85
CA LYS A 58 3.43 -12.69 -17.95
C LYS A 58 3.69 -14.10 -18.54
N PRO A 59 3.55 -14.29 -19.86
CA PRO A 59 3.87 -15.57 -20.52
C PRO A 59 5.35 -15.94 -20.33
#